data_AF-A0A1D6PS78-F1
#
_entry.id   AF-A0A1D6PS78-F1
#
_cell.length_a   1.000
_cell.length_b   1.000
_cell.length_c   1.000
_cell.angle_alpha   90.00
_cell.angle_beta   90.00
_cell.angle_gamma   90.00
#
_symmetry.space_group_name_H-M   'P 1'
#
loop_
_entity.id
_entity.type
_entity.pdbx_description
1 polymer ?
#
loop_
_entity_poly.entity_id
_entity_poly.type
_entity_poly.pdbx_seq_one_letter_code
_entity_poly.pdbx_strand_id
1 'polypeptide(L)'
;MITVFVPLLVDESAFLAHFMCFEVSALPQSDASSSNPNAESTITSSVALEASASIGKTSNNPAEMGALNECIQELLDGIQEDFYALVDWAFKLDPLSCISMHGLTDRYLSGQKAEVSGYVQVLLDDLETRITILFSRFVDDACYQIEKYERNVRQIGVVPYIPRFSQLAARMEQYINGSRDLVDQAYTKIVTIMFVILEKIAQVEPKYVDIVLLENYAAFQHSLYDLANVVPTLAKYYHQASEAYEQACSRHINLVIYIHFEKLFQFARKIEELMYNMSPEEIPFQVGMSKVDFRKMLKSSLTGLDKTINAMYRKLQKNMTAEELLPSLWEKCKKEFLDKYATFLKLISKIYPDEKVISVNEMRDTLASL
;
A
#
# COMPACT_ATOMS: atom_id res chain seq x y z
N MET A 1 2.29 29.84 10.57
CA MET A 1 3.09 30.27 11.73
C MET A 1 4.57 30.00 11.48
N ILE A 2 5.00 28.74 11.32
CA ILE A 2 6.38 28.38 10.91
C ILE A 2 6.81 29.17 9.65
N THR A 3 5.91 29.34 8.67
CA THR A 3 6.16 30.13 7.46
C THR A 3 6.54 31.59 7.67
N VAL A 4 6.14 32.17 8.81
CA VAL A 4 6.34 33.58 9.16
C VAL A 4 7.44 33.71 10.21
N PHE A 5 7.44 32.84 11.22
CA PHE A 5 8.39 32.88 12.32
C PHE A 5 9.79 32.42 11.93
N VAL A 6 9.94 31.38 11.10
CA VAL A 6 11.27 30.90 10.72
C VAL A 6 12.08 31.98 9.98
N PRO A 7 11.53 32.69 8.97
CA PRO A 7 12.22 33.84 8.37
C PRO A 7 12.61 34.92 9.38
N LEU A 8 11.73 35.25 10.33
CA LEU A 8 12.03 36.26 11.36
C LEU A 8 13.15 35.81 12.31
N LEU A 9 13.18 34.53 12.69
CA LEU A 9 14.26 33.97 13.50
C LEU A 9 15.58 33.94 12.74
N VAL A 10 15.54 33.67 11.43
CA VAL A 10 16.72 33.77 10.55
C VAL A 10 17.21 35.22 10.51
N ASP A 11 16.32 36.18 10.26
CA ASP A 11 16.67 37.60 10.19
C ASP A 11 17.24 38.12 11.51
N GLU A 12 16.64 37.76 12.65
CA GLU A 12 17.13 38.13 13.98
C GLU A 12 18.49 37.49 14.27
N SER A 13 18.68 36.23 13.88
CA SER A 13 19.98 35.56 14.03
C SER A 13 21.09 36.22 13.19
N ALA A 14 20.75 36.71 11.99
CA ALA A 14 21.67 37.43 11.13
C ALA A 14 22.00 38.82 11.68
N PHE A 15 20.99 39.51 12.23
CA PHE A 15 21.18 40.77 12.95
C PHE A 15 22.13 40.60 14.13
N LEU A 16 21.94 39.58 14.97
CA LEU A 16 22.77 39.33 16.16
C LEU A 16 24.21 38.97 15.79
N ALA A 17 24.39 38.16 14.74
CA ALA A 17 25.71 37.87 14.18
C ALA A 17 26.45 39.18 13.82
N HIS A 18 25.75 40.09 13.14
CA HIS A 18 26.31 41.37 12.73
C HIS A 18 26.53 42.34 13.91
N PHE A 19 25.57 42.44 14.83
CA PHE A 19 25.62 43.32 16.01
C PHE A 19 26.75 42.94 16.96
N MET A 20 27.00 41.64 17.12
CA MET A 20 28.10 41.10 17.94
C MET A 20 29.43 41.01 17.18
N CYS A 21 29.50 41.52 15.95
CA CYS A 21 30.67 41.54 15.08
C CYS A 21 31.25 40.15 14.75
N PHE A 22 30.41 39.11 14.70
CA PHE A 22 30.83 37.82 14.16
C PHE A 22 30.95 37.94 12.63
N GLU A 23 32.08 37.50 12.06
CA GLU A 23 32.26 37.42 10.60
C GLU A 23 31.47 36.23 10.03
N VAL A 24 30.14 36.35 9.97
CA VAL A 24 29.26 35.37 9.31
C VAL A 24 29.01 35.87 7.89
N SER A 25 29.21 35.02 6.88
CA SER A 25 28.92 35.33 5.48
C SER A 25 27.55 35.98 5.35
N ALA A 26 27.51 37.22 4.87
CA ALA A 26 26.26 37.90 4.58
C ALA A 26 25.52 37.16 3.46
N LEU A 27 24.22 36.90 3.68
CA LEU A 27 23.30 36.38 2.66
C LEU A 27 23.48 37.13 1.33
N PRO A 28 23.50 36.46 0.16
CA PRO A 28 23.45 37.15 -1.11
C PRO A 28 22.10 37.87 -1.20
N GLN A 29 22.14 39.21 -1.21
CA GLN A 29 20.97 40.03 -1.48
C GLN A 29 20.42 39.66 -2.85
N SER A 30 19.16 39.26 -2.91
CA SER A 30 18.46 39.05 -4.17
C SER A 30 18.26 40.40 -4.85
N ASP A 31 19.14 40.75 -5.77
CA ASP A 31 18.93 41.92 -6.63
C ASP A 31 17.67 41.70 -7.49
N ALA A 32 16.62 42.42 -7.12
CA ALA A 32 15.49 42.66 -7.98
C ALA A 32 15.85 43.80 -8.95
N SER A 33 16.14 43.48 -10.22
CA SER A 33 15.85 44.42 -11.31
C SER A 33 15.69 43.71 -12.65
N SER A 34 14.47 43.85 -13.16
CA SER A 34 13.96 43.52 -14.48
C SER A 34 14.66 44.29 -15.63
N SER A 35 14.95 43.57 -16.71
CA SER A 35 14.79 43.94 -18.13
C SER A 35 15.34 45.26 -18.70
N ASN A 36 16.22 45.06 -19.69
CA ASN A 36 16.37 45.72 -21.00
C ASN A 36 17.46 46.80 -21.27
N PRO A 37 17.95 46.87 -22.53
CA PRO A 37 19.28 47.38 -22.90
C PRO A 37 19.26 48.74 -23.63
N ASN A 38 20.46 49.30 -23.81
CA ASN A 38 20.85 50.49 -24.60
C ASN A 38 20.69 51.89 -23.97
N ALA A 39 21.81 52.56 -23.71
CA ALA A 39 22.19 53.83 -24.37
C ALA A 39 23.62 54.27 -23.95
N GLU A 40 24.33 54.86 -24.90
CA GLU A 40 25.73 55.31 -24.82
C GLU A 40 25.95 56.59 -23.98
N SER A 41 27.21 56.75 -23.56
CA SER A 41 28.04 57.96 -23.65
C SER A 41 28.39 58.77 -22.37
N THR A 42 29.70 58.96 -22.24
CA THR A 42 30.43 60.18 -21.80
C THR A 42 30.82 60.39 -20.32
N ILE A 43 32.07 60.00 -20.02
CA ILE A 43 33.18 60.72 -19.34
C ILE A 43 32.84 61.82 -18.31
N THR A 44 33.31 61.69 -17.05
CA THR A 44 34.32 62.59 -16.39
C THR A 44 34.65 62.20 -14.93
N SER A 45 35.88 61.70 -14.74
CA SER A 45 36.89 62.03 -13.71
C SER A 45 36.57 62.20 -12.21
N SER A 46 37.34 61.43 -11.43
CA SER A 46 37.97 61.73 -10.12
C SER A 46 37.06 61.64 -8.88
N VAL A 47 37.41 60.96 -7.79
CA VAL A 47 38.74 60.78 -7.17
C VAL A 47 38.75 59.44 -6.42
N ALA A 48 39.79 58.64 -6.63
CA ALA A 48 40.08 57.48 -5.82
C ALA A 48 40.53 57.93 -4.42
N LEU A 49 39.85 57.41 -3.38
CA LEU A 49 40.42 57.27 -2.06
C LEU A 49 40.45 55.78 -1.76
N GLU A 50 41.60 55.17 -2.09
CA GLU A 50 41.99 53.86 -1.62
C GLU A 50 42.06 53.90 -0.08
N ALA A 51 41.04 53.38 0.59
CA ALA A 51 41.21 52.77 1.90
C ALA A 51 41.29 51.26 1.64
N SER A 52 42.50 50.82 1.34
CA SER A 52 42.92 49.42 1.30
C SER A 52 42.82 48.83 2.72
N ALA A 53 41.63 48.41 3.10
CA ALA A 53 41.43 47.42 4.15
C ALA A 53 41.24 46.06 3.46
N SER A 54 42.28 45.25 3.58
CA SER A 54 42.38 43.84 3.21
C SER A 54 41.05 43.13 2.98
N ILE A 55 40.87 42.60 1.76
CA ILE A 55 40.06 41.41 1.49
C ILE A 55 40.71 40.27 2.29
N GLY A 56 40.35 40.17 3.56
CA GLY A 56 40.69 39.06 4.43
C GLY A 56 39.85 37.86 3.99
N LYS A 57 40.52 36.74 3.76
CA LYS A 57 39.88 35.43 3.64
C LYS A 57 39.02 35.21 4.89
N THR A 58 37.70 35.28 4.75
CA THR A 58 36.74 34.95 5.82
C THR A 58 36.86 33.46 6.12
N SER A 59 37.61 33.13 7.15
CA SER A 59 37.63 31.79 7.72
C SER A 59 36.38 31.67 8.59
N ASN A 60 35.42 30.82 8.21
CA ASN A 60 34.38 30.35 9.11
C ASN A 60 35.05 29.70 10.33
N ASN A 61 35.29 30.47 11.39
CA ASN A 61 35.95 29.98 12.59
C ASN A 61 34.89 29.22 13.39
N PRO A 62 34.94 27.88 13.48
CA PRO A 62 33.86 27.08 14.07
C PRO A 62 33.62 27.41 15.56
N ALA A 63 34.62 27.93 16.25
CA ALA A 63 34.51 28.39 17.64
C ALA A 63 33.64 29.66 17.78
N GLU A 64 33.73 30.59 16.82
CA GLU A 64 32.94 31.83 16.81
C GLU A 64 31.47 31.56 16.46
N MET A 65 31.24 30.62 15.53
CA MET A 65 29.89 30.13 15.22
C MET A 65 29.24 29.40 16.41
N GLY A 66 30.05 28.66 17.19
CA GLY A 66 29.59 28.02 18.44
C GLY A 66 29.13 29.04 19.48
N ALA A 67 29.94 30.06 19.75
CA ALA A 67 29.60 31.12 20.71
C ALA A 67 28.38 31.95 20.28
N LEU A 68 28.21 32.21 18.98
CA LEU A 68 27.03 32.86 18.43
C LEU A 68 25.76 32.03 18.67
N ASN A 69 25.82 30.70 18.44
CA ASN A 69 24.68 29.82 18.68
C ASN A 69 24.30 29.74 20.16
N GLU A 70 25.27 29.70 21.08
CA GLU A 70 25.01 29.74 22.53
C GLU A 70 24.33 31.05 22.94
N CYS A 71 24.79 32.20 22.43
CA CYS A 71 24.18 33.50 22.70
C CYS A 71 22.74 33.59 22.17
N ILE A 72 22.51 33.12 20.95
CA ILE A 72 21.16 33.08 20.35
C ILE A 72 20.25 32.14 21.13
N GLN A 73 20.76 31.00 21.61
CA GLN A 73 20.02 30.05 22.43
C GLN A 73 19.62 30.65 23.77
N GLU A 74 20.51 31.40 24.45
CA GLU A 74 20.15 32.12 25.68
C GLU A 74 19.11 33.22 25.44
N LEU A 75 19.21 33.96 24.34
CA LEU A 75 18.27 35.02 24.00
C LEU A 75 16.87 34.47 23.68
N LEU A 76 16.82 33.34 22.99
CA LEU A 76 15.60 32.66 22.56
C LEU A 76 15.18 31.55 23.52
N ASP A 77 15.66 31.58 24.76
CA ASP A 77 15.32 30.58 25.77
C ASP A 77 13.79 30.48 25.96
N GLY A 78 13.30 29.25 26.11
CA GLY A 78 11.87 28.94 26.19
C GLY A 78 11.11 28.89 24.87
N ILE A 79 11.64 29.42 23.76
CA ILE A 79 10.91 29.42 22.47
C ILE A 79 10.62 28.00 21.97
N GLN A 80 11.54 27.06 22.21
CA GLN A 80 11.39 25.66 21.84
C GLN A 80 10.18 25.03 22.54
N GLU A 81 10.01 25.29 23.83
CA GLU A 81 8.89 24.78 24.63
C GLU A 81 7.55 25.35 24.15
N ASP A 82 7.52 26.63 23.75
CA ASP A 82 6.33 27.24 23.17
C ASP A 82 5.94 26.60 21.83
N PHE A 83 6.92 26.33 20.95
CA PHE A 83 6.67 25.59 19.72
C PHE A 83 6.21 24.16 19.99
N TYR A 84 6.80 23.47 20.97
CA TYR A 84 6.37 22.14 21.39
C TYR A 84 4.94 22.12 21.92
N ALA A 85 4.56 23.09 22.75
CA ALA A 85 3.21 23.24 23.25
C ALA A 85 2.20 23.46 22.12
N LEU A 86 2.57 24.24 21.10
CA LEU A 86 1.75 24.46 19.90
C LEU A 86 1.59 23.18 19.09
N VAL A 87 2.69 22.46 18.82
CA VAL A 87 2.65 21.20 18.07
C VAL A 87 1.77 20.17 18.78
N ASP A 88 1.91 20.05 20.11
CA ASP A 88 1.07 19.18 20.92
C ASP A 88 -0.40 19.59 20.90
N TRP A 89 -0.70 20.89 20.95
CA TRP A 89 -2.05 21.41 20.85
C TRP A 89 -2.67 21.09 19.48
N ALA A 90 -1.93 21.32 18.39
CA ALA A 90 -2.36 21.01 17.03
C ALA A 90 -2.63 19.51 16.86
N PHE A 91 -1.75 18.66 17.39
CA PHE A 91 -1.94 17.20 17.39
C PHE A 91 -3.20 16.77 18.15
N LYS A 92 -3.46 17.36 19.33
CA LYS A 92 -4.67 17.07 20.12
C LYS A 92 -5.96 17.44 19.38
N LEU A 93 -5.91 18.50 18.56
CA LEU A 93 -7.04 18.94 17.75
C LEU A 93 -7.24 18.03 16.53
N ASP A 94 -6.17 17.76 15.81
CA ASP A 94 -6.16 16.89 14.63
C ASP A 94 -4.78 16.25 14.42
N PRO A 95 -4.63 14.94 14.63
CA PRO A 95 -3.37 14.23 14.42
C PRO A 95 -2.83 14.32 12.99
N LEU A 96 -3.69 14.51 11.98
CA LEU A 96 -3.26 14.61 10.58
C LEU A 96 -2.53 15.92 10.28
N SER A 97 -2.72 16.96 11.12
CA SER A 97 -1.98 18.21 11.01
C SER A 97 -0.46 18.02 11.10
N CYS A 98 0.01 16.95 11.76
CA CYS A 98 1.42 16.57 11.79
C CYS A 98 2.01 16.36 10.39
N ILE A 99 1.23 15.88 9.42
CA ILE A 99 1.70 15.67 8.04
C ILE A 99 2.10 17.02 7.42
N SER A 100 1.23 18.03 7.53
CA SER A 100 1.50 19.36 7.00
C SER A 100 2.60 20.08 7.77
N MET A 101 2.62 19.95 9.10
CA MET A 101 3.67 20.55 9.94
C MET A 101 5.05 19.93 9.63
N HIS A 102 5.13 18.62 9.43
CA HIS A 102 6.35 17.92 9.04
C HIS A 102 6.82 18.38 7.66
N GLY A 103 5.96 18.32 6.63
CA GLY A 103 6.34 18.71 5.27
C GLY A 103 6.80 20.17 5.16
N LEU A 104 6.21 21.06 5.98
CA LEU A 104 6.68 22.44 6.07
C LEU A 104 8.04 22.55 6.75
N THR A 105 8.26 21.83 7.85
CA THR A 105 9.53 21.82 8.61
C THR A 105 10.67 21.28 7.74
N ASP A 106 10.45 20.15 7.08
CA ASP A 106 11.38 19.53 6.12
C ASP A 106 11.74 20.48 4.96
N ARG A 107 10.77 21.24 4.44
CA ARG A 107 11.03 22.25 3.40
C ARG A 107 11.96 23.38 3.90
N TYR A 108 11.87 23.76 5.18
CA TYR A 108 12.76 24.75 5.76
C TYR A 108 14.15 24.18 6.03
N LEU A 109 14.25 22.92 6.45
CA LEU A 109 15.53 22.21 6.62
C LEU A 109 16.26 22.00 5.29
N SER A 110 15.54 21.69 4.21
CA SER A 110 16.11 21.41 2.87
C SER A 110 16.34 22.66 2.00
N GLY A 111 15.75 23.81 2.35
CA GLY A 111 15.85 25.04 1.56
C GLY A 111 17.21 25.74 1.72
N GLN A 112 17.75 26.32 0.65
CA GLN A 112 18.98 27.15 0.65
C GLN A 112 18.92 28.40 1.55
N LYS A 113 17.73 28.79 2.03
CA LYS A 113 17.60 29.80 3.10
C LYS A 113 18.15 29.29 4.45
N ALA A 114 18.45 27.99 4.52
CA ALA A 114 19.11 27.34 5.63
C ALA A 114 20.64 27.30 5.57
N GLU A 115 21.26 28.33 5.00
CA GLU A 115 22.41 28.94 5.68
C GLU A 115 21.92 29.71 6.94
N VAL A 116 21.00 29.10 7.72
CA VAL A 116 20.48 29.69 8.95
C VAL A 116 21.56 29.54 10.02
N SER A 117 21.67 30.52 10.91
CA SER A 117 22.23 30.32 12.24
C SER A 117 21.97 28.91 12.77
N GLY A 118 23.03 28.24 13.23
CA GLY A 118 22.98 26.84 13.64
C GLY A 118 21.91 26.56 14.70
N TYR A 119 21.53 27.55 15.52
CA TYR A 119 20.43 27.43 16.46
C TYR A 119 19.07 27.13 15.82
N VAL A 120 18.71 27.82 14.74
CA VAL A 120 17.39 27.62 14.09
C VAL A 120 17.32 26.27 13.41
N GLN A 121 18.44 25.76 12.89
CA GLN A 121 18.51 24.40 12.36
C GLN A 121 18.26 23.37 13.46
N VAL A 122 18.93 23.51 14.62
CA VAL A 122 18.70 22.64 15.78
C VAL A 122 17.23 22.68 16.23
N LEU A 123 16.62 23.87 16.31
CA LEU A 123 15.21 24.02 16.66
C LEU A 123 14.29 23.30 15.65
N LEU A 124 14.56 23.41 14.35
CA LEU A 124 13.76 22.75 13.32
C LEU A 124 13.92 21.22 13.34
N ASP A 125 15.12 20.71 13.55
CA ASP A 125 15.39 19.27 13.72
C ASP A 125 14.65 18.71 14.95
N ASP A 126 14.67 19.46 16.06
CA ASP A 126 13.97 19.12 17.29
C ASP A 126 12.44 19.13 17.11
N LEU A 127 11.92 20.05 16.31
CA LEU A 127 10.49 20.11 15.96
C LEU A 127 10.08 18.96 15.04
N GLU A 128 10.87 18.67 13.99
CA GLU A 128 10.64 17.54 13.09
C GLU A 128 10.60 16.23 13.87
N THR A 129 11.54 16.03 14.79
CA THR A 129 11.60 14.86 15.68
C THR A 129 10.33 14.73 16.51
N ARG A 130 9.89 15.81 17.17
CA ARG A 130 8.65 15.79 17.98
C ARG A 130 7.41 15.49 17.14
N ILE A 131 7.27 16.12 15.97
CA ILE A 131 6.16 15.90 15.05
C ILE A 131 6.12 14.43 14.59
N THR A 132 7.28 13.88 14.25
CA THR A 132 7.43 12.49 13.83
C THR A 132 7.03 11.52 14.93
N ILE A 133 7.43 11.76 16.19
CA ILE A 133 7.04 10.93 17.34
C ILE A 133 5.51 10.95 17.54
N LEU A 134 4.90 12.13 17.49
CA LEU A 134 3.45 12.28 17.68
C LEU A 134 2.66 11.58 16.58
N PHE A 135 3.05 11.76 15.32
CA PHE A 135 2.41 11.10 14.20
C PHE A 135 2.60 9.58 14.25
N SER A 136 3.81 9.11 14.59
CA SER A 136 4.09 7.68 14.78
C SER A 136 3.19 7.08 15.84
N ARG A 137 2.97 7.77 16.97
CA ARG A 137 2.02 7.33 18.01
C ARG A 137 0.60 7.20 17.47
N PHE A 138 0.13 8.16 16.67
CA PHE A 138 -1.19 8.06 16.03
C PHE A 138 -1.29 6.84 15.11
N VAL A 139 -0.26 6.59 14.30
CA VAL A 139 -0.19 5.40 13.44
C VAL A 139 -0.20 4.11 14.26
N ASP A 140 0.55 4.08 15.37
CA ASP A 140 0.60 2.94 16.28
C ASP A 140 -0.74 2.68 16.95
N ASP A 141 -1.44 3.72 17.37
CA ASP A 141 -2.79 3.61 17.93
C ASP A 141 -3.75 3.05 16.88
N ALA A 142 -3.70 3.53 15.62
CA ALA A 142 -4.52 2.99 14.54
C ALA A 142 -4.22 1.51 14.27
N CYS A 143 -2.95 1.13 14.27
CA CYS A 143 -2.50 -0.26 14.15
C CYS A 143 -3.02 -1.11 15.31
N TYR A 144 -2.91 -0.62 16.54
CA TYR A 144 -3.40 -1.30 17.73
C TYR A 144 -4.92 -1.52 17.68
N GLN A 145 -5.70 -0.56 17.18
CA GLN A 145 -7.15 -0.74 16.99
C GLN A 145 -7.47 -1.85 15.98
N ILE A 146 -6.65 -2.00 14.94
CA ILE A 146 -6.79 -3.09 13.96
C ILE A 146 -6.43 -4.43 14.61
N GLU A 147 -5.31 -4.49 15.35
CA GLU A 147 -4.87 -5.72 16.03
C GLU A 147 -5.86 -6.19 17.10
N LYS A 148 -6.45 -5.25 17.83
CA LYS A 148 -7.46 -5.50 18.87
C LYS A 148 -8.82 -5.86 18.29
N TYR A 149 -9.02 -5.82 16.96
CA TYR A 149 -10.29 -6.20 16.36
C TYR A 149 -10.60 -7.68 16.67
N GLU A 150 -11.40 -7.89 17.72
CA GLU A 150 -11.67 -9.20 18.32
C GLU A 150 -12.72 -10.01 17.55
N ARG A 151 -12.50 -11.32 17.61
CA ARG A 151 -13.13 -12.39 16.83
C ARG A 151 -14.47 -12.80 17.43
N ASN A 152 -15.57 -12.24 16.93
CA ASN A 152 -16.90 -12.75 17.26
C ASN A 152 -17.42 -13.76 16.22
N VAL A 153 -18.33 -14.61 16.69
CA VAL A 153 -18.60 -16.04 16.38
C VAL A 153 -18.95 -16.41 14.91
N ARG A 154 -18.83 -15.49 13.95
CA ARG A 154 -18.87 -15.74 12.50
C ARG A 154 -18.40 -14.46 11.81
N GLN A 155 -17.10 -14.31 11.58
CA GLN A 155 -16.58 -13.19 10.78
C GLN A 155 -16.71 -13.53 9.30
N ILE A 156 -17.94 -13.45 8.81
CA ILE A 156 -18.26 -13.47 7.39
C ILE A 156 -18.44 -12.01 6.95
N GLY A 157 -17.98 -11.68 5.75
CA GLY A 157 -18.09 -10.34 5.18
C GLY A 157 -16.89 -9.44 5.43
N VAL A 158 -17.05 -8.19 5.00
CA VAL A 158 -15.98 -7.19 4.99
C VAL A 158 -15.73 -6.64 6.39
N VAL A 159 -14.48 -6.67 6.83
CA VAL A 159 -14.04 -6.13 8.12
C VAL A 159 -14.08 -4.59 8.10
N PRO A 160 -14.57 -3.93 9.17
CA PRO A 160 -14.83 -2.48 9.16
C PRO A 160 -13.58 -1.62 8.97
N TYR A 161 -12.39 -2.13 9.31
CA TYR A 161 -11.16 -1.35 9.19
C TYR A 161 -10.73 -1.15 7.73
N ILE A 162 -11.20 -1.97 6.77
CA ILE A 162 -10.90 -1.81 5.34
C ILE A 162 -11.47 -0.50 4.77
N PRO A 163 -12.79 -0.24 4.81
CA PRO A 163 -13.33 1.02 4.29
C PRO A 163 -12.88 2.23 5.12
N ARG A 164 -12.65 2.07 6.43
CA ARG A 164 -12.12 3.14 7.29
C ARG A 164 -10.71 3.56 6.89
N PHE A 165 -9.86 2.60 6.52
CA PHE A 165 -8.52 2.91 6.04
C PHE A 165 -8.54 3.74 4.75
N SER A 166 -9.40 3.41 3.78
CA SER A 166 -9.54 4.21 2.56
C SER A 166 -9.92 5.66 2.86
N GLN A 167 -10.87 5.88 3.77
CA GLN A 167 -11.25 7.23 4.21
C GLN A 167 -10.10 7.96 4.91
N LEU A 168 -9.33 7.25 5.76
CA LEU A 168 -8.16 7.80 6.42
C LEU A 168 -7.08 8.20 5.39
N ALA A 169 -6.77 7.32 4.43
CA ALA A 169 -5.79 7.58 3.39
C ALA A 169 -6.20 8.79 2.52
N ALA A 170 -7.46 8.86 2.10
CA ALA A 170 -7.98 10.02 1.37
C ALA A 170 -7.81 11.33 2.14
N ARG A 171 -8.00 11.31 3.47
CA ARG A 171 -7.74 12.47 4.32
C ARG A 171 -6.24 12.76 4.45
N MET A 172 -5.40 11.75 4.69
CA MET A 172 -3.94 11.93 4.80
C MET A 172 -3.35 12.60 3.56
N GLU A 173 -3.78 12.19 2.36
CA GLU A 173 -3.36 12.80 1.10
C GLU A 173 -3.69 14.30 0.99
N GLN A 174 -4.76 14.78 1.64
CA GLN A 174 -5.12 16.21 1.63
C GLN A 174 -4.17 17.09 2.45
N TYR A 175 -3.42 16.51 3.39
CA TYR A 175 -2.51 17.24 4.28
C TYR A 175 -1.07 17.28 3.76
N ILE A 176 -0.76 16.54 2.69
CA ILE A 176 0.58 16.48 2.14
C ILE A 176 0.96 17.84 1.55
N ASN A 177 1.99 18.45 2.11
CA ASN A 177 2.57 19.71 1.63
C ASN A 177 4.10 19.66 1.82
N GLY A 178 4.79 18.92 0.96
CA GLY A 178 6.23 18.67 1.08
C GLY A 178 6.55 17.19 0.87
N SER A 179 7.51 16.66 1.64
CA SER A 179 7.85 15.24 1.60
C SER A 179 6.65 14.34 1.94
N ARG A 180 6.58 13.21 1.23
CA ARG A 180 5.58 12.15 1.44
C ARG A 180 6.08 11.05 2.38
N ASP A 181 7.35 11.05 2.74
CA ASP A 181 8.01 9.89 3.36
C ASP A 181 7.31 9.45 4.64
N LEU A 182 6.88 10.41 5.47
CA LEU A 182 6.15 10.14 6.71
C LEU A 182 4.81 9.42 6.44
N VAL A 183 4.07 9.84 5.40
CA VAL A 183 2.78 9.25 5.01
C VAL A 183 2.97 7.88 4.38
N ASP A 184 3.96 7.74 3.49
CA ASP A 184 4.25 6.48 2.81
C ASP A 184 4.74 5.39 3.79
N GLN A 185 5.50 5.78 4.82
CA GLN A 185 5.86 4.90 5.94
C GLN A 185 4.63 4.48 6.76
N ALA A 186 3.71 5.40 7.04
CA ALA A 186 2.46 5.10 7.74
C ALA A 186 1.58 4.12 6.95
N TYR A 187 1.41 4.33 5.64
CA TYR A 187 0.71 3.37 4.78
C TYR A 187 1.34 1.99 4.80
N THR A 188 2.67 1.94 4.69
CA THR A 188 3.42 0.69 4.73
C THR A 188 3.13 -0.07 6.02
N LYS A 189 3.17 0.61 7.17
CA LYS A 189 2.91 0.01 8.49
C LYS A 189 1.45 -0.44 8.65
N ILE A 190 0.50 0.45 8.41
CA ILE A 190 -0.93 0.19 8.61
C ILE A 190 -1.41 -0.94 7.70
N VAL A 191 -1.12 -0.88 6.39
CA VAL A 191 -1.62 -1.88 5.45
C VAL A 191 -1.00 -3.26 5.68
N THR A 192 0.28 -3.30 6.06
CA THR A 192 0.94 -4.56 6.44
C THR A 192 0.22 -5.21 7.62
N ILE A 193 -0.10 -4.44 8.66
CA ILE A 193 -0.84 -4.95 9.82
C ILE A 193 -2.26 -5.35 9.44
N MET A 194 -2.96 -4.56 8.61
CA MET A 194 -4.30 -4.89 8.11
C MET A 194 -4.33 -6.26 7.42
N PHE A 195 -3.36 -6.56 6.55
CA PHE A 195 -3.30 -7.84 5.84
C PHE A 195 -2.94 -8.99 6.77
N VAL A 196 -1.97 -8.80 7.68
CA VAL A 196 -1.61 -9.83 8.67
C VAL A 196 -2.79 -10.17 9.58
N ILE A 197 -3.54 -9.16 10.02
CA ILE A 197 -4.72 -9.38 10.87
C ILE A 197 -5.87 -10.00 10.07
N LEU A 198 -6.07 -9.59 8.81
CA LEU A 198 -7.08 -10.19 7.92
C LEU A 198 -6.82 -11.69 7.73
N GLU A 199 -5.57 -12.06 7.45
CA GLU A 199 -5.17 -13.48 7.34
C GLU A 199 -5.46 -14.23 8.64
N LYS A 200 -5.08 -13.67 9.80
CA LYS A 200 -5.39 -14.27 11.11
C LYS A 200 -6.89 -14.41 11.36
N ILE A 201 -7.72 -13.49 10.87
CA ILE A 201 -9.18 -13.54 10.96
C ILE A 201 -9.73 -14.67 10.08
N ALA A 202 -9.27 -14.77 8.84
CA ALA A 202 -9.70 -15.80 7.91
C ALA A 202 -9.43 -17.22 8.46
N GLN A 203 -8.31 -17.41 9.16
CA GLN A 203 -7.93 -18.71 9.75
C GLN A 203 -8.77 -19.14 10.97
N VAL A 204 -9.64 -18.28 11.50
CA VAL A 204 -10.48 -18.64 12.67
C VAL A 204 -11.45 -19.78 12.33
N GLU A 205 -12.04 -19.77 11.14
CA GLU A 205 -12.90 -20.84 10.63
C GLU A 205 -12.33 -21.40 9.31
N PRO A 206 -11.57 -22.51 9.33
CA PRO A 206 -10.87 -23.04 8.14
C PRO A 206 -11.73 -23.26 6.90
N LYS A 207 -13.03 -23.57 7.09
CA LYS A 207 -14.00 -23.76 6.00
C LYS A 207 -14.39 -22.47 5.26
N TYR A 208 -14.09 -21.30 5.80
CA TYR A 208 -14.48 -19.99 5.26
C TYR A 208 -13.28 -19.11 4.89
N VAL A 209 -12.04 -19.59 5.08
CA VAL A 209 -10.80 -18.85 4.83
C VAL A 209 -10.87 -18.10 3.50
N ASP A 210 -11.07 -18.83 2.40
CA ASP A 210 -11.01 -18.21 1.07
C ASP A 210 -12.18 -17.25 0.81
N ILE A 211 -13.37 -17.49 1.41
CA ILE A 211 -14.53 -16.60 1.29
C ILE A 211 -14.23 -15.27 2.00
N VAL A 212 -13.69 -15.34 3.22
CA VAL A 212 -13.32 -14.14 3.98
C VAL A 212 -12.25 -13.36 3.23
N LEU A 213 -11.19 -14.04 2.75
CA LEU A 213 -10.10 -13.37 2.04
C LEU A 213 -10.58 -12.72 0.74
N LEU A 214 -11.33 -13.44 -0.11
CA LEU A 214 -11.75 -12.88 -1.41
C LEU A 214 -12.68 -11.66 -1.22
N GLU A 215 -13.60 -11.69 -0.26
CA GLU A 215 -14.50 -10.55 -0.04
C GLU A 215 -13.77 -9.33 0.48
N ASN A 216 -12.85 -9.53 1.42
CA ASN A 216 -12.11 -8.45 2.04
C ASN A 216 -11.08 -7.85 1.09
N TYR A 217 -10.36 -8.66 0.31
CA TYR A 217 -9.44 -8.13 -0.69
C TYR A 217 -10.17 -7.42 -1.82
N ALA A 218 -11.32 -7.92 -2.29
CA ALA A 218 -12.15 -7.21 -3.25
C ALA A 218 -12.64 -5.85 -2.70
N ALA A 219 -13.09 -5.82 -1.45
CA ALA A 219 -13.50 -4.58 -0.80
C ALA A 219 -12.34 -3.59 -0.64
N PHE A 220 -11.13 -4.09 -0.32
CA PHE A 220 -9.92 -3.28 -0.26
C PHE A 220 -9.58 -2.68 -1.62
N GLN A 221 -9.60 -3.49 -2.69
CA GLN A 221 -9.37 -3.02 -4.06
C GLN A 221 -10.39 -1.94 -4.45
N HIS A 222 -11.69 -2.23 -4.30
CA HIS A 222 -12.74 -1.27 -4.63
C HIS A 222 -12.58 0.04 -3.86
N SER A 223 -12.30 -0.03 -2.55
CA SER A 223 -12.17 1.15 -1.70
C SER A 223 -10.92 1.97 -1.99
N LEU A 224 -9.85 1.35 -2.52
CA LEU A 224 -8.55 2.01 -2.73
C LEU A 224 -8.29 2.37 -4.19
N TYR A 225 -9.18 2.01 -5.12
CA TYR A 225 -8.96 2.14 -6.57
C TYR A 225 -8.45 3.52 -6.99
N ASP A 226 -9.17 4.58 -6.63
CA ASP A 226 -8.80 5.95 -7.03
C ASP A 226 -7.46 6.39 -6.43
N LEU A 227 -7.22 6.06 -5.16
CA LEU A 227 -5.96 6.40 -4.47
C LEU A 227 -4.78 5.62 -5.03
N ALA A 228 -4.95 4.34 -5.33
CA ALA A 228 -3.90 3.49 -5.89
C ALA A 228 -3.43 3.98 -7.27
N ASN A 229 -4.29 4.65 -8.05
CA ASN A 229 -3.91 5.21 -9.35
C ASN A 229 -3.00 6.45 -9.24
N VAL A 230 -3.02 7.15 -8.11
CA VAL A 230 -2.27 8.40 -7.91
C VAL A 230 -1.20 8.31 -6.82
N VAL A 231 -1.25 7.29 -5.96
CA VAL A 231 -0.32 7.07 -4.84
C VAL A 231 0.49 5.78 -5.08
N PRO A 232 1.76 5.86 -5.47
CA PRO A 232 2.60 4.69 -5.78
C PRO A 232 2.72 3.68 -4.63
N THR A 233 2.86 4.15 -3.39
CA THR A 233 2.95 3.30 -2.20
C THR A 233 1.70 2.43 -2.04
N LEU A 234 0.53 3.01 -2.26
CA LEU A 234 -0.76 2.30 -2.18
C LEU A 234 -0.99 1.40 -3.40
N ALA A 235 -0.47 1.78 -4.58
CA ALA A 235 -0.51 0.93 -5.78
C ALA A 235 0.14 -0.45 -5.55
N LYS A 236 1.28 -0.48 -4.86
CA LYS A 236 1.94 -1.75 -4.47
C LYS A 236 0.99 -2.65 -3.67
N TYR A 237 0.31 -2.10 -2.67
CA TYR A 237 -0.61 -2.87 -1.83
C TYR A 237 -1.91 -3.24 -2.54
N TYR A 238 -2.37 -2.40 -3.47
CA TYR A 238 -3.48 -2.72 -4.36
C TYR A 238 -3.17 -3.95 -5.22
N HIS A 239 -1.97 -4.01 -5.81
CA HIS A 239 -1.54 -5.19 -6.57
C HIS A 239 -1.39 -6.43 -5.70
N GLN A 240 -0.82 -6.30 -4.50
CA GLN A 240 -0.73 -7.39 -3.54
C GLN A 240 -2.12 -7.93 -3.15
N ALA A 241 -3.08 -7.05 -2.87
CA ALA A 241 -4.47 -7.43 -2.62
C ALA A 241 -5.10 -8.12 -3.84
N SER A 242 -4.81 -7.65 -5.05
CA SER A 242 -5.28 -8.28 -6.28
C SER A 242 -4.77 -9.71 -6.45
N GLU A 243 -3.49 -9.94 -6.17
CA GLU A 243 -2.92 -11.28 -6.24
C GLU A 243 -3.54 -12.19 -5.18
N ALA A 244 -3.64 -11.73 -3.93
CA ALA A 244 -4.24 -12.49 -2.85
C ALA A 244 -5.73 -12.81 -3.11
N TYR A 245 -6.48 -11.86 -3.69
CA TYR A 245 -7.85 -12.05 -4.16
C TYR A 245 -7.94 -13.17 -5.20
N GLU A 246 -7.11 -13.12 -6.25
CA GLU A 246 -7.13 -14.14 -7.31
C GLU A 246 -6.75 -15.53 -6.78
N GLN A 247 -5.78 -15.60 -5.87
CA GLN A 247 -5.40 -16.85 -5.22
C GLN A 247 -6.54 -17.43 -4.37
N ALA A 248 -7.24 -16.59 -3.58
CA ALA A 248 -8.39 -17.01 -2.79
C ALA A 248 -9.55 -17.46 -3.67
N CYS A 249 -9.84 -16.73 -4.76
CA CYS A 249 -10.83 -17.13 -5.76
C CYS A 249 -10.51 -18.51 -6.33
N SER A 250 -9.26 -18.71 -6.76
CA SER A 250 -8.82 -19.99 -7.33
C SER A 250 -8.99 -21.14 -6.34
N ARG A 251 -8.53 -20.99 -5.08
CA ARG A 251 -8.68 -22.04 -4.06
C ARG A 251 -10.15 -22.34 -3.76
N HIS A 252 -10.98 -21.31 -3.60
CA HIS A 252 -12.41 -21.49 -3.35
C HIS A 252 -13.12 -22.20 -4.51
N ILE A 253 -12.89 -21.76 -5.74
CA ILE A 253 -13.45 -22.37 -6.96
C ILE A 253 -13.02 -23.84 -7.07
N ASN A 254 -11.73 -24.13 -6.87
CA ASN A 254 -11.20 -25.49 -6.90
C ASN A 254 -11.87 -26.39 -5.86
N LEU A 255 -12.06 -25.90 -4.64
CA LEU A 255 -12.77 -26.61 -3.57
C LEU A 255 -14.22 -26.91 -3.97
N VAL A 256 -14.94 -25.90 -4.48
CA VAL A 256 -16.34 -26.03 -4.89
C VAL A 256 -16.49 -27.07 -6.01
N ILE A 257 -15.64 -26.99 -7.04
CA ILE A 257 -15.62 -27.97 -8.14
C ILE A 257 -15.35 -29.38 -7.60
N TYR A 258 -14.34 -29.54 -6.75
CA TYR A 258 -13.95 -30.83 -6.21
C TYR A 258 -15.07 -31.45 -5.36
N ILE A 259 -15.79 -30.67 -4.54
CA ILE A 259 -16.94 -31.17 -3.75
C ILE A 259 -18.02 -31.82 -4.64
N HIS A 260 -18.25 -31.30 -5.85
CA HIS A 260 -19.30 -31.79 -6.74
C HIS A 260 -18.84 -32.84 -7.74
N PHE A 261 -17.56 -32.82 -8.12
CA PHE A 261 -16.98 -33.70 -9.14
C PHE A 261 -15.82 -34.56 -8.60
N GLU A 262 -15.80 -34.82 -7.29
CA GLU A 262 -14.72 -35.54 -6.59
C GLU A 262 -14.36 -36.86 -7.28
N LYS A 263 -15.34 -37.72 -7.55
CA LYS A 263 -15.12 -39.04 -8.16
C LYS A 263 -14.47 -38.95 -9.54
N LEU A 264 -14.86 -37.95 -10.32
CA LEU A 264 -14.33 -37.71 -11.66
C LEU A 264 -12.83 -37.36 -11.57
N PHE A 265 -12.49 -36.41 -10.70
CA PHE A 265 -11.11 -35.92 -10.58
C PHE A 265 -10.20 -36.84 -9.75
N GLN A 266 -10.74 -37.63 -8.82
CA GLN A 266 -9.99 -38.72 -8.17
C GLN A 266 -9.60 -39.80 -9.17
N PHE A 267 -10.53 -40.18 -10.06
CA PHE A 267 -10.23 -41.14 -11.12
C PHE A 267 -9.15 -40.61 -12.07
N ALA A 268 -9.22 -39.33 -12.45
CA ALA A 268 -8.21 -38.66 -13.25
C ALA A 268 -6.82 -38.68 -12.57
N ARG A 269 -6.73 -38.33 -11.28
CA ARG A 269 -5.47 -38.36 -10.52
C ARG A 269 -4.88 -39.76 -10.44
N LYS A 270 -5.70 -40.78 -10.17
CA LYS A 270 -5.22 -42.17 -10.10
C LYS A 270 -4.71 -42.65 -11.47
N ILE A 271 -5.29 -42.16 -12.57
CA ILE A 271 -4.73 -42.37 -13.91
C ILE A 271 -3.34 -41.73 -14.04
N GLU A 272 -3.20 -40.45 -13.69
CA GLU A 272 -1.93 -39.74 -13.77
C GLU A 272 -0.83 -40.44 -12.94
N GLU A 273 -1.16 -40.87 -11.73
CA GLU A 273 -0.26 -41.63 -10.85
C GLU A 273 0.22 -42.95 -11.48
N LEU A 274 -0.69 -43.69 -12.13
CA LEU A 274 -0.34 -44.94 -12.81
C LEU A 274 0.52 -44.68 -14.05
N MET A 275 0.25 -43.61 -14.80
CA MET A 275 1.03 -43.24 -15.99
C MET A 275 2.52 -42.95 -15.70
N TYR A 276 2.91 -42.68 -14.45
CA TYR A 276 4.32 -42.58 -14.07
C TYR A 276 5.04 -43.92 -14.02
N ASN A 277 4.31 -45.02 -13.82
CA ASN A 277 4.88 -46.33 -13.50
C ASN A 277 4.60 -47.39 -14.57
N MET A 278 3.64 -47.16 -15.47
CA MET A 278 3.24 -48.12 -16.52
C MET A 278 2.74 -47.41 -17.78
N SER A 279 2.64 -48.16 -18.89
CA SER A 279 2.16 -47.60 -20.15
C SER A 279 0.63 -47.40 -20.14
N PRO A 280 0.08 -46.47 -20.93
CA PRO A 280 -1.36 -46.19 -20.97
C PRO A 280 -2.22 -47.43 -21.32
N GLU A 281 -1.66 -48.36 -22.10
CA GLU A 281 -2.33 -49.59 -22.53
C GLU A 281 -2.47 -50.61 -21.39
N GLU A 282 -1.63 -50.53 -20.35
CA GLU A 282 -1.64 -51.45 -19.20
C GLU A 282 -2.64 -51.00 -18.11
N ILE A 283 -2.95 -49.70 -18.06
CA ILE A 283 -3.83 -49.10 -17.05
C ILE A 283 -5.23 -49.76 -17.01
N PRO A 284 -5.90 -50.08 -18.14
CA PRO A 284 -7.21 -50.73 -18.11
C PRO A 284 -7.25 -52.10 -17.43
N PHE A 285 -6.10 -52.75 -17.26
CA PHE A 285 -5.99 -54.04 -16.59
C PHE A 285 -5.77 -53.93 -15.08
N GLN A 286 -5.53 -52.71 -14.56
CA GLN A 286 -5.38 -52.46 -13.13
C GLN A 286 -6.72 -52.48 -12.40
N VAL A 287 -6.69 -52.88 -11.12
CA VAL A 287 -7.89 -52.95 -10.28
C VAL A 287 -8.54 -51.58 -10.14
N GLY A 288 -9.82 -51.49 -10.52
CA GLY A 288 -10.61 -50.26 -10.49
C GLY A 288 -10.36 -49.31 -11.66
N MET A 289 -9.66 -49.75 -12.70
CA MET A 289 -9.39 -49.01 -13.94
C MET A 289 -9.96 -49.71 -15.18
N SER A 290 -10.80 -50.74 -15.02
CA SER A 290 -11.39 -51.39 -16.18
C SER A 290 -12.31 -50.44 -16.95
N LYS A 291 -12.58 -50.76 -18.23
CA LYS A 291 -13.59 -50.03 -19.03
C LYS A 291 -14.95 -49.98 -18.32
N VAL A 292 -15.30 -51.03 -17.56
CA VAL A 292 -16.53 -51.09 -16.78
C VAL A 292 -16.50 -50.11 -15.61
N ASP A 293 -15.39 -50.04 -14.88
CA ASP A 293 -15.20 -49.10 -13.77
C ASP A 293 -15.24 -47.66 -14.24
N PHE A 294 -14.60 -47.37 -15.38
CA PHE A 294 -14.63 -46.07 -16.02
C PHE A 294 -16.05 -45.62 -16.38
N ARG A 295 -16.82 -46.46 -17.08
CA ARG A 295 -18.22 -46.16 -17.43
C ARG A 295 -19.10 -45.98 -16.21
N LYS A 296 -18.89 -46.79 -15.16
CA LYS A 296 -19.61 -46.68 -13.89
C LYS A 296 -19.31 -45.36 -13.20
N MET A 297 -18.04 -44.94 -13.17
CA MET A 297 -17.60 -43.66 -12.62
C MET A 297 -18.25 -42.50 -13.41
N LEU A 298 -18.12 -42.48 -14.73
CA LEU A 298 -18.72 -41.45 -15.60
C LEU A 298 -20.22 -41.30 -15.34
N LYS A 299 -20.95 -42.42 -15.35
CA LYS A 299 -22.38 -42.41 -15.06
C LYS A 299 -22.65 -41.81 -13.69
N SER A 300 -21.92 -42.21 -12.65
CA SER A 300 -22.13 -41.68 -11.30
C SER A 300 -21.79 -40.20 -11.14
N SER A 301 -20.85 -39.67 -11.93
CA SER A 301 -20.37 -38.28 -11.84
C SER A 301 -21.17 -37.32 -12.73
N LEU A 302 -21.68 -37.79 -13.87
CA LEU A 302 -22.30 -36.94 -14.89
C LEU A 302 -23.82 -37.15 -15.03
N THR A 303 -24.42 -38.14 -14.35
CA THR A 303 -25.88 -38.28 -14.33
C THR A 303 -26.51 -37.15 -13.53
N GLY A 304 -27.49 -36.44 -14.13
CA GLY A 304 -28.17 -35.33 -13.46
C GLY A 304 -27.32 -34.06 -13.38
N LEU A 305 -26.50 -33.82 -14.41
CA LEU A 305 -25.55 -32.71 -14.48
C LEU A 305 -26.17 -31.35 -14.13
N ASP A 306 -27.39 -31.05 -14.59
CA ASP A 306 -28.10 -29.81 -14.27
C ASP A 306 -28.26 -29.60 -12.75
N LYS A 307 -28.59 -30.67 -12.02
CA LYS A 307 -28.74 -30.61 -10.56
C LYS A 307 -27.39 -30.40 -9.88
N THR A 308 -26.34 -31.04 -10.38
CA THR A 308 -24.98 -30.91 -9.87
C THR A 308 -24.42 -29.51 -10.11
N ILE A 309 -24.61 -28.94 -11.30
CA ILE A 309 -24.20 -27.57 -11.66
C ILE A 309 -24.96 -26.56 -10.79
N ASN A 310 -26.27 -26.72 -10.62
CA ASN A 310 -27.06 -25.88 -9.71
C ASN A 310 -26.56 -25.97 -8.26
N ALA A 311 -26.21 -27.16 -7.80
CA ALA A 311 -25.64 -27.34 -6.46
C ALA A 311 -24.26 -26.68 -6.34
N MET A 312 -23.45 -26.73 -7.40
CA MET A 312 -22.15 -26.06 -7.50
C MET A 312 -22.29 -24.54 -7.41
N TYR A 313 -23.22 -23.94 -8.17
CA TYR A 313 -23.53 -22.51 -8.09
C TYR A 313 -24.01 -22.11 -6.68
N ARG A 314 -24.96 -22.85 -6.11
CA ARG A 314 -25.44 -22.60 -4.74
C ARG A 314 -24.34 -22.72 -3.69
N LYS A 315 -23.40 -23.65 -3.90
CA LYS A 315 -22.26 -23.86 -2.99
C LYS A 315 -21.27 -22.70 -3.08
N LEU A 316 -21.03 -22.18 -4.29
CA LEU A 316 -20.22 -20.99 -4.54
C LEU A 316 -20.82 -19.75 -3.87
N GLN A 317 -22.14 -19.55 -3.98
CA GLN A 317 -22.86 -18.44 -3.33
C GLN A 317 -22.91 -18.56 -1.80
N LYS A 318 -22.83 -19.78 -1.25
CA LYS A 318 -23.13 -20.02 0.16
C LYS A 318 -22.15 -19.31 1.09
N ASN A 319 -22.70 -18.51 2.01
CA ASN A 319 -21.97 -17.71 2.99
C ASN A 319 -21.17 -16.54 2.39
N MET A 320 -21.38 -16.20 1.11
CA MET A 320 -20.97 -14.91 0.59
C MET A 320 -21.96 -13.83 1.01
N THR A 321 -21.45 -12.65 1.27
CA THR A 321 -22.15 -11.39 1.56
C THR A 321 -22.03 -10.39 0.41
N ALA A 322 -20.94 -10.43 -0.36
CA ALA A 322 -20.73 -9.59 -1.54
C ALA A 322 -21.31 -10.26 -2.80
N GLU A 323 -22.61 -10.10 -3.01
CA GLU A 323 -23.34 -10.72 -4.14
C GLU A 323 -22.85 -10.21 -5.50
N GLU A 324 -22.31 -8.99 -5.58
CA GLU A 324 -21.77 -8.43 -6.81
C GLU A 324 -20.56 -9.21 -7.38
N LEU A 325 -19.85 -9.98 -6.55
CA LEU A 325 -18.72 -10.80 -6.98
C LEU A 325 -19.18 -12.11 -7.65
N LEU A 326 -20.40 -12.56 -7.37
CA LEU A 326 -20.90 -13.87 -7.75
C LEU A 326 -20.92 -14.10 -9.27
N PRO A 327 -21.35 -13.16 -10.13
CA PRO A 327 -21.32 -13.36 -11.58
C PRO A 327 -19.89 -13.62 -12.11
N SER A 328 -18.91 -12.83 -11.65
CA SER A 328 -17.51 -13.00 -12.06
C SER A 328 -16.92 -14.31 -11.56
N LEU A 329 -17.17 -14.67 -10.30
CA LEU A 329 -16.75 -15.94 -9.72
C LEU A 329 -17.39 -17.13 -10.43
N TRP A 330 -18.65 -17.02 -10.84
CA TRP A 330 -19.33 -18.09 -11.57
C TRP A 330 -18.72 -18.31 -12.95
N GLU A 331 -18.44 -17.25 -13.71
CA GLU A 331 -17.73 -17.37 -14.99
C GLU A 331 -16.35 -18.00 -14.82
N LYS A 332 -15.58 -17.59 -13.81
CA LYS A 332 -14.29 -18.20 -13.48
C LYS A 332 -14.45 -19.68 -13.11
N CYS A 333 -15.48 -20.03 -12.33
CA CYS A 333 -15.77 -21.41 -11.94
C CYS A 333 -16.13 -22.30 -13.14
N LYS A 334 -16.98 -21.81 -14.05
CA LYS A 334 -17.32 -22.52 -15.29
C LYS A 334 -16.07 -22.77 -16.14
N LYS A 335 -15.24 -21.75 -16.32
CA LYS A 335 -13.98 -21.86 -17.07
C LYS A 335 -13.03 -22.88 -16.45
N GLU A 336 -12.76 -22.77 -15.14
CA GLU A 336 -11.85 -23.68 -14.44
C GLU A 336 -12.33 -25.13 -14.50
N PHE A 337 -13.64 -25.36 -14.33
CA PHE A 337 -14.21 -26.70 -14.48
C PHE A 337 -14.02 -27.25 -15.90
N LEU A 338 -14.28 -26.44 -16.93
CA LEU A 338 -14.09 -26.84 -18.33
C LEU A 338 -12.62 -27.15 -18.65
N ASP A 339 -11.67 -26.38 -18.12
CA ASP A 339 -10.23 -26.60 -18.32
C ASP A 339 -9.76 -27.91 -17.66
N LYS A 340 -10.25 -28.19 -16.44
CA LYS A 340 -10.01 -29.49 -15.77
C LYS A 340 -10.67 -30.65 -16.52
N TYR A 341 -11.89 -30.46 -17.00
CA TYR A 341 -12.61 -31.48 -17.77
C TYR A 341 -11.91 -31.77 -19.10
N ALA A 342 -11.41 -30.74 -19.80
CA ALA A 342 -10.64 -30.91 -21.02
C ALA A 342 -9.34 -31.69 -20.78
N THR A 343 -8.64 -31.42 -19.67
CA THR A 343 -7.45 -32.19 -19.24
C THR A 343 -7.81 -33.65 -18.97
N PHE A 344 -8.91 -33.90 -18.25
CA PHE A 344 -9.44 -35.25 -18.04
C PHE A 344 -9.71 -35.97 -19.37
N LEU A 345 -10.38 -35.34 -20.32
CA LEU A 345 -10.67 -35.97 -21.63
C LEU A 345 -9.40 -36.33 -22.40
N LYS A 346 -8.34 -35.51 -22.32
CA LYS A 346 -7.04 -35.82 -22.93
C LYS A 346 -6.37 -37.05 -22.31
N LEU A 347 -6.56 -37.29 -21.00
CA LEU A 347 -6.07 -38.49 -20.33
C LEU A 347 -6.87 -39.71 -20.77
N ILE A 348 -8.20 -39.58 -20.77
CA ILE A 348 -9.13 -40.65 -21.16
C ILE A 348 -8.90 -41.08 -22.60
N SER A 349 -8.67 -40.16 -23.55
CA SER A 349 -8.46 -40.52 -24.95
C SER A 349 -7.21 -41.39 -25.18
N LYS A 350 -6.23 -41.35 -24.27
CA LYS A 350 -5.03 -42.20 -24.34
C LYS A 350 -5.27 -43.62 -23.82
N ILE A 351 -6.18 -43.78 -22.87
CA ILE A 351 -6.38 -45.04 -22.12
C ILE A 351 -7.61 -45.79 -22.63
N TYR A 352 -8.66 -45.06 -22.99
CA TYR A 352 -9.94 -45.59 -23.45
C TYR A 352 -10.38 -44.91 -24.76
N PRO A 353 -9.64 -45.10 -25.87
CA PRO A 353 -9.88 -44.38 -27.13
C PRO A 353 -11.27 -44.63 -27.74
N ASP A 354 -11.87 -45.80 -27.48
CA ASP A 354 -13.17 -46.19 -28.05
C ASP A 354 -14.39 -45.73 -27.22
N GLU A 355 -14.17 -45.13 -26.04
CA GLU A 355 -15.27 -44.74 -25.16
C GLU A 355 -15.91 -43.42 -25.57
N LYS A 356 -17.24 -43.40 -25.63
CA LYS A 356 -18.00 -42.18 -25.87
C LYS A 356 -18.14 -41.39 -24.58
N VAL A 357 -17.65 -40.15 -24.60
CA VAL A 357 -17.66 -39.21 -23.49
C VAL A 357 -18.29 -37.90 -23.94
N ILE A 358 -18.92 -37.18 -23.00
CA ILE A 358 -19.48 -35.85 -23.27
C ILE A 358 -18.32 -34.93 -23.68
N SER A 359 -18.42 -34.28 -24.82
CA SER A 359 -17.39 -33.37 -25.31
C SER A 359 -17.32 -32.09 -24.47
N VAL A 360 -16.21 -31.36 -24.56
CA VAL A 360 -16.07 -30.06 -23.87
C VAL A 360 -17.13 -29.06 -24.35
N ASN A 361 -17.55 -29.14 -25.63
CA ASN A 361 -18.56 -28.25 -26.19
C ASN A 361 -19.95 -28.55 -25.62
N GLU A 362 -20.37 -29.82 -25.60
CA GLU A 362 -21.64 -30.22 -24.98
C GLU A 362 -21.68 -29.88 -23.48
N MET A 363 -20.55 -30.06 -22.77
CA MET A 363 -20.41 -29.66 -21.37
C MET A 363 -20.55 -28.15 -21.18
N ARG A 364 -19.96 -27.35 -22.09
CA ARG A 364 -20.07 -25.89 -22.08
C ARG A 364 -21.51 -25.45 -22.31
N ASP A 365 -22.21 -26.05 -23.26
CA ASP A 365 -23.60 -25.72 -23.56
C ASP A 365 -24.50 -26.01 -22.34
N THR A 366 -24.23 -27.10 -21.62
CA THR A 366 -24.96 -27.44 -20.39
C THR A 366 -24.67 -26.46 -19.24
N LEU A 367 -23.45 -25.94 -19.14
CA LEU A 367 -23.10 -24.89 -18.17
C LEU A 367 -23.65 -23.51 -18.55
N ALA A 368 -23.99 -23.29 -19.83
CA ALA A 368 -24.53 -22.04 -20.33
C ALA A 368 -26.07 -21.98 -20.22
N SER A 369 -26.74 -23.13 -20.14
CA SER A 369 -28.20 -23.21 -19.92
C SER A 369 -28.65 -22.89 -18.48
N LEU A 370 -27.70 -22.54 -17.60
CA LEU A 370 -27.87 -22.19 -16.19
C LEU A 370 -27.13 -20.89 -15.88
#